data_AF-A0A941SSJ3-F1
#
_entry.id   AF-A0A941SSJ3-F1
#
_cell.length_a   1.000
_cell.length_b   1.000
_cell.length_c   1.000
_cell.angle_alpha   90.00
_cell.angle_beta   90.00
_cell.angle_gamma   90.00
#
_symmetry.space_group_name_H-M   'P 1'
#
loop_
_entity.id
_entity.type
_entity.pdbx_description
1 polymer ?
#
loop_
_entity_poly.entity_id
_entity_poly.type
_entity_poly.pdbx_seq_one_letter_code
_entity_poly.pdbx_strand_id
1 'polypeptide(L)'
;MASPSSPDAAHGAALPIGAHERRFGALDHAALWFSLGVGLLVMQVGAALMPALSPRDALLAIGLGSLLGAGLLAWVGSLGARHGLSSSALIGAALGRSFALLPVGLNVLQLLGWTAFELVIMRDGSAALLQRVGLGGAWAAPVLTLLWGALLMALAAGSMVG
;
A
#
# COMPACT_ATOMS: atom_id res chain seq x y z
N MET A 1 27.78 -18.33 28.86
CA MET A 1 26.33 -18.43 28.61
C MET A 1 26.00 -17.31 27.63
N ALA A 2 25.82 -17.61 26.36
CA ALA A 2 25.52 -16.60 25.35
C ALA A 2 24.02 -16.26 25.44
N SER A 3 23.70 -14.98 25.62
CA SER A 3 22.32 -14.49 25.57
C SER A 3 21.71 -14.81 24.20
N PRO A 4 20.45 -15.27 24.11
CA PRO A 4 19.81 -15.46 22.81
C PRO A 4 19.70 -14.10 22.11
N SER A 5 20.30 -13.98 20.93
CA SER A 5 20.14 -12.84 20.05
C SER A 5 18.66 -12.65 19.74
N SER A 6 18.14 -11.43 19.94
CA SER A 6 16.81 -11.05 19.46
C SER A 6 16.62 -11.55 18.03
N PRO A 7 15.51 -12.22 17.69
CA PRO A 7 15.29 -12.70 16.34
C PRO A 7 15.38 -11.50 15.40
N ASP A 8 16.29 -11.59 14.42
CA ASP A 8 16.42 -10.59 13.36
C ASP A 8 15.05 -10.40 12.70
N ALA A 9 14.59 -9.15 12.56
CA ALA A 9 13.26 -8.84 12.04
C ALA A 9 13.06 -9.45 10.63
N ALA A 10 14.14 -9.56 9.85
CA ALA A 10 14.13 -10.23 8.56
C ALA A 10 13.85 -11.74 8.67
N HIS A 11 14.35 -12.38 9.73
CA HIS A 11 14.11 -13.79 10.03
C HIS A 11 12.69 -14.01 10.57
N GLY A 12 12.20 -13.11 11.44
CA GLY A 12 10.84 -13.14 11.97
C GLY A 12 9.76 -13.02 10.88
N ALA A 13 9.97 -12.15 9.89
CA ALA A 13 9.04 -11.96 8.77
C ALA A 13 8.92 -13.18 7.82
N ALA A 14 9.84 -14.14 7.92
CA ALA A 14 9.84 -15.36 7.13
C ALA A 14 9.08 -16.52 7.81
N LEU A 15 8.74 -16.38 9.10
CA LEU A 15 8.05 -17.39 9.87
C LEU A 15 6.52 -17.26 9.74
N PRO A 16 5.76 -18.37 9.77
CA PRO A 16 4.31 -18.33 9.80
C PRO A 16 3.77 -17.67 11.07
N ILE A 17 2.77 -16.79 10.93
CA ILE A 17 2.05 -16.20 12.06
C ILE A 17 1.01 -17.18 12.61
N GLY A 18 1.07 -17.44 13.91
CA GLY A 18 0.17 -18.36 14.62
C GLY A 18 -1.27 -17.84 14.67
N ALA A 19 -2.26 -18.73 14.77
CA ALA A 19 -3.68 -18.34 14.72
C ALA A 19 -4.07 -17.34 15.83
N HIS A 20 -3.42 -17.42 16.99
CA HIS A 20 -3.67 -16.55 18.15
C HIS A 20 -3.13 -15.12 17.99
N GLU A 21 -2.22 -14.89 17.04
CA GLU A 21 -1.64 -13.57 16.76
C GLU A 21 -2.39 -12.83 15.62
N ARG A 22 -3.33 -13.53 14.95
CA ARG A 22 -4.11 -12.99 13.83
C ARG A 22 -5.30 -12.18 14.35
N ARG A 23 -5.04 -10.91 14.63
CA ARG A 23 -6.03 -9.96 15.17
C ARG A 23 -6.88 -9.24 14.10
N PHE A 24 -6.55 -9.41 12.82
CA PHE A 24 -7.15 -8.66 11.72
C PHE A 24 -8.54 -9.22 11.36
N GLY A 25 -9.59 -8.48 11.71
CA GLY A 25 -10.99 -8.86 11.55
C GLY A 25 -11.58 -8.45 10.20
N ALA A 26 -12.84 -8.85 9.94
CA ALA A 26 -13.53 -8.53 8.67
C ALA A 26 -13.71 -7.01 8.45
N LEU A 27 -13.94 -6.25 9.53
CA LEU A 27 -14.06 -4.79 9.45
C LEU A 27 -12.72 -4.12 9.14
N ASP A 28 -11.61 -4.64 9.66
CA ASP A 28 -10.27 -4.11 9.35
C ASP A 28 -9.93 -4.35 7.88
N HIS A 29 -10.29 -5.52 7.35
CA HIS A 29 -10.20 -5.79 5.91
C HIS A 29 -11.06 -4.82 5.11
N ALA A 30 -12.33 -4.64 5.48
CA ALA A 30 -13.23 -3.73 4.78
C ALA A 30 -12.70 -2.29 4.79
N ALA A 31 -12.21 -1.81 5.93
CA ALA A 31 -11.61 -0.48 6.07
C ALA A 31 -10.33 -0.33 5.23
N LEU A 32 -9.44 -1.33 5.25
CA LEU A 32 -8.22 -1.34 4.44
C LEU A 32 -8.56 -1.26 2.94
N TRP A 33 -9.45 -2.11 2.45
CA TRP A 33 -9.83 -2.15 1.04
C TRP A 33 -10.61 -0.90 0.60
N PHE A 34 -11.49 -0.39 1.46
CA PHE A 34 -12.19 0.86 1.19
C PHE A 34 -11.21 2.03 1.08
N SER A 35 -10.26 2.13 2.01
CA SER A 35 -9.22 3.17 1.98
C SER A 35 -8.37 3.08 0.71
N LEU A 36 -8.06 1.88 0.21
CA LEU A 36 -7.32 1.70 -1.04
C LEU A 36 -8.16 2.08 -2.28
N GLY A 37 -9.49 1.92 -2.22
CA GLY A 37 -10.39 2.28 -3.30
C GLY A 37 -10.63 3.79 -3.41
N VAL A 38 -10.52 4.54 -2.32
CA VAL A 38 -10.68 6.00 -2.28
C VAL A 38 -9.34 6.68 -2.56
N GLY A 39 -8.88 6.61 -3.81
CA GLY A 39 -7.63 7.22 -4.26
C GLY A 39 -7.83 8.26 -5.36
N LEU A 40 -7.00 9.30 -5.39
CA LEU A 40 -7.03 10.31 -6.47
C LEU A 40 -6.82 9.71 -7.86
N LEU A 41 -5.97 8.69 -7.96
CA LEU A 41 -5.74 7.98 -9.22
C LEU A 41 -6.97 7.19 -9.68
N VAL A 42 -7.78 6.66 -8.77
CA VAL A 42 -9.03 5.99 -9.14
C VAL A 42 -9.97 6.99 -9.80
N MET A 43 -10.08 8.20 -9.25
CA MET A 43 -10.85 9.28 -9.86
C MET A 43 -10.26 9.73 -11.19
N GLN A 44 -8.93 9.82 -11.31
CA GLN A 44 -8.26 10.24 -12.54
C GLN A 44 -8.42 9.20 -13.67
N VAL A 45 -8.25 7.91 -13.37
CA VAL A 45 -8.48 6.82 -14.32
C VAL A 45 -9.95 6.75 -14.70
N GLY A 46 -10.87 6.89 -13.73
CA GLY A 46 -12.31 6.96 -14.01
C GLY A 46 -12.67 8.12 -14.93
N ALA A 47 -12.09 9.30 -14.71
CA ALA A 47 -12.26 10.46 -15.59
C ALA A 47 -11.69 10.24 -17.00
N ALA A 48 -10.59 9.49 -17.12
CA ALA A 48 -9.99 9.16 -18.41
C ALA A 48 -10.84 8.17 -19.25
N LEU A 49 -11.78 7.45 -18.64
CA LEU A 49 -12.69 6.54 -19.36
C LEU A 49 -13.83 7.29 -20.08
N MET A 50 -14.28 8.42 -19.53
CA MET A 50 -15.40 9.20 -20.07
C MET A 50 -15.26 9.73 -21.51
N PRO A 51 -14.08 10.14 -22.02
CA PRO A 51 -13.94 10.49 -23.42
C PRO A 51 -14.01 9.28 -24.38
N ALA A 52 -13.84 8.05 -23.87
CA ALA A 52 -13.80 6.84 -24.68
C ALA A 52 -15.07 5.97 -24.58
N LEU A 53 -15.81 6.07 -23.48
CA LEU A 53 -16.96 5.22 -23.17
C LEU A 53 -18.18 6.04 -22.73
N SER A 54 -19.38 5.51 -22.99
CA SER A 54 -20.59 6.04 -22.38
C SER A 54 -20.55 5.83 -20.85
N PRO A 55 -21.27 6.65 -20.04
CA PRO A 55 -21.33 6.46 -18.59
C PRO A 55 -21.73 5.04 -18.17
N ARG A 56 -22.66 4.42 -18.91
CA ARG A 56 -23.11 3.06 -18.64
C ARG A 56 -22.00 2.04 -18.88
N ASP A 57 -21.29 2.16 -20.01
CA ASP A 57 -20.23 1.23 -20.36
C ASP A 57 -19.01 1.40 -19.44
N ALA A 58 -18.71 2.63 -19.03
CA ALA A 58 -17.68 2.91 -18.03
C ALA A 58 -18.01 2.25 -16.68
N LEU A 59 -19.25 2.37 -16.19
CA LEU A 59 -19.67 1.72 -14.95
C LEU A 59 -19.61 0.18 -15.03
N LEU A 60 -20.01 -0.39 -16.17
CA LEU A 60 -19.90 -1.84 -16.40
C LEU A 60 -18.45 -2.29 -16.44
N ALA A 61 -17.58 -1.57 -17.15
CA ALA A 61 -16.15 -1.87 -17.22
C ALA A 61 -15.49 -1.79 -15.84
N ILE A 62 -15.80 -0.76 -15.06
CA ILE A 62 -15.34 -0.62 -13.67
C ILE A 62 -15.83 -1.79 -12.83
N GLY A 63 -17.14 -2.08 -12.84
CA GLY A 63 -17.72 -3.16 -12.04
C GLY A 63 -17.11 -4.54 -12.37
N LEU A 64 -17.00 -4.87 -13.65
CA LEU A 64 -16.41 -6.14 -14.11
C LEU A 64 -14.92 -6.21 -13.77
N GLY A 65 -14.16 -5.15 -14.03
CA GLY A 65 -12.75 -5.08 -13.69
C GLY A 65 -12.50 -5.20 -12.19
N SER A 66 -13.30 -4.53 -11.36
CA SER A 66 -13.23 -4.62 -9.91
C SER A 66 -13.55 -6.02 -9.40
N LEU A 67 -14.58 -6.69 -9.92
CA LEU A 67 -14.91 -8.06 -9.53
C LEU A 67 -13.79 -9.04 -9.87
N LEU A 68 -13.25 -8.95 -11.09
CA LEU A 68 -12.14 -9.80 -11.52
C LEU A 68 -10.87 -9.55 -10.70
N GLY A 69 -10.50 -8.29 -10.52
CA GLY A 69 -9.33 -7.90 -9.74
C GLY A 69 -9.45 -8.29 -8.27
N ALA A 70 -10.57 -7.98 -7.63
CA ALA A 70 -10.84 -8.35 -6.24
C ALA A 70 -10.86 -9.87 -6.06
N GLY A 71 -11.43 -10.62 -7.00
CA GLY A 71 -11.42 -12.09 -6.97
C GLY A 71 -10.00 -12.67 -6.98
N LEU A 72 -9.13 -12.17 -7.86
CA LEU A 72 -7.73 -12.60 -7.92
C LEU A 72 -6.97 -12.24 -6.64
N LEU A 73 -7.17 -11.01 -6.13
CA LEU A 73 -6.55 -10.56 -4.89
C LEU A 73 -7.03 -11.38 -3.69
N ALA A 74 -8.33 -11.67 -3.60
CA ALA A 74 -8.89 -12.53 -2.56
C ALA A 74 -8.34 -13.96 -2.64
N TRP A 75 -8.16 -14.50 -3.85
CA TRP A 75 -7.56 -15.82 -4.04
C TRP A 75 -6.14 -15.88 -3.47
N VAL A 76 -5.25 -14.96 -3.88
CA VAL A 76 -3.87 -14.90 -3.39
C VAL A 76 -3.82 -14.58 -1.89
N GLY A 77 -4.66 -13.65 -1.42
CA GLY A 77 -4.79 -13.31 0.00
C GLY A 77 -5.20 -14.52 0.84
N SER A 78 -6.13 -15.35 0.34
CA SER A 78 -6.54 -16.58 1.02
C SER A 78 -5.38 -17.59 1.14
N LEU A 79 -4.48 -17.63 0.17
CA LEU A 79 -3.30 -18.50 0.21
C LEU A 79 -2.32 -18.05 1.30
N GLY A 80 -2.06 -16.74 1.40
CA GLY A 80 -1.27 -16.15 2.48
C GLY A 80 -1.90 -16.40 3.85
N ALA A 81 -3.22 -16.19 3.98
CA ALA A 81 -3.94 -16.40 5.24
C ALA A 81 -3.92 -17.86 5.70
N ARG A 82 -4.03 -18.84 4.78
CA ARG A 82 -3.93 -20.27 5.13
C ARG A 82 -2.53 -20.64 5.63
N HIS A 83 -1.49 -20.18 4.95
CA HIS A 83 -0.11 -20.52 5.29
C HIS A 83 0.46 -19.67 6.44
N GLY A 84 -0.14 -18.52 6.73
CA GLY A 84 0.38 -17.56 7.72
C GLY A 84 1.68 -16.90 7.29
N LEU A 85 2.10 -17.06 6.02
CA LEU A 85 3.34 -16.56 5.49
C LEU A 85 3.16 -15.14 4.93
N SER A 86 4.21 -14.33 5.06
CA SER A 86 4.31 -13.06 4.34
C SER A 86 4.36 -13.27 2.82
N SER A 87 4.03 -12.22 2.06
CA SER A 87 4.07 -12.27 0.58
C SER A 87 5.45 -12.70 0.05
N SER A 88 6.53 -12.14 0.61
CA SER A 88 7.90 -12.49 0.24
C SER A 88 8.27 -13.93 0.60
N ALA A 89 7.79 -14.44 1.74
CA ALA A 89 7.99 -15.83 2.14
C ALA A 89 7.24 -16.80 1.23
N LEU A 90 6.00 -16.48 0.85
CA LEU A 90 5.18 -17.28 -0.06
C LEU A 90 5.78 -17.35 -1.48
N ILE A 91 6.24 -16.21 -2.00
CA ILE A 91 6.97 -16.15 -3.28
C ILE A 91 8.27 -16.97 -3.20
N GLY A 92 8.99 -16.87 -2.08
CA GLY A 92 10.19 -17.68 -1.82
C GLY A 92 9.92 -19.18 -1.78
N ALA A 93 8.78 -19.60 -1.24
CA ALA A 93 8.36 -20.99 -1.21
C ALA A 93 7.97 -21.51 -2.61
N ALA A 94 7.35 -20.67 -3.45
CA ALA A 94 6.91 -21.06 -4.79
C ALA A 94 8.03 -21.05 -5.85
N LEU A 95 8.92 -20.06 -5.81
CA LEU A 95 9.93 -19.82 -6.85
C LEU A 95 11.37 -20.15 -6.42
N GLY A 96 11.58 -20.50 -5.15
CA GLY A 96 12.90 -20.64 -4.55
C GLY A 96 13.51 -19.30 -4.15
N ARG A 97 14.44 -19.34 -3.18
CA ARG A 97 14.98 -18.13 -2.51
C ARG A 97 15.70 -17.18 -3.47
N SER A 98 16.48 -17.71 -4.41
CA SER A 98 17.29 -16.89 -5.32
C SER A 98 16.44 -16.16 -6.37
N PHE A 99 15.41 -16.82 -6.92
CA PHE A 99 14.55 -16.20 -7.93
C PHE A 99 13.52 -15.25 -7.31
N ALA A 100 13.10 -15.50 -6.07
CA ALA A 100 12.16 -14.64 -5.34
C ALA A 100 12.69 -13.22 -5.07
N LEU A 101 14.01 -13.00 -5.07
CA LEU A 101 14.60 -11.67 -4.90
C LEU A 101 14.19 -10.70 -6.00
N LEU A 102 14.01 -11.18 -7.24
CA LEU A 102 13.62 -10.34 -8.37
C LEU A 102 12.20 -9.76 -8.20
N PRO A 103 11.13 -10.56 -8.10
CA PRO A 103 9.77 -10.04 -7.92
C PRO A 103 9.61 -9.28 -6.60
N VAL A 104 10.27 -9.71 -5.51
CA VAL A 104 10.22 -8.99 -4.24
C VAL A 104 10.91 -7.63 -4.34
N GLY A 105 12.08 -7.56 -4.96
CA GLY A 105 12.81 -6.31 -5.19
C GLY A 105 12.05 -5.34 -6.08
N LEU A 106 11.44 -5.83 -7.17
CA LEU A 106 10.58 -5.03 -8.03
C LEU A 106 9.35 -4.50 -7.29
N ASN A 107 8.72 -5.33 -6.45
CA ASN A 107 7.59 -4.90 -5.62
C ASN A 107 8.01 -3.81 -4.61
N VAL A 108 9.19 -3.94 -3.97
CA VAL A 108 9.73 -2.89 -3.10
C VAL A 108 9.97 -1.59 -3.88
N LEU A 109 10.57 -1.67 -5.06
CA LEU A 109 10.79 -0.50 -5.90
C LEU A 109 9.46 0.18 -6.28
N GLN A 110 8.43 -0.60 -6.62
CA GLN A 110 7.09 -0.08 -6.89
C GLN A 110 6.50 0.63 -5.68
N LEU A 111 6.61 0.05 -4.48
CA LEU A 111 6.13 0.67 -3.24
C LEU A 111 6.85 1.99 -2.92
N LEU A 112 8.16 2.07 -3.20
CA LEU A 112 8.91 3.32 -3.09
C LEU A 112 8.39 4.37 -4.09
N GLY A 113 8.14 3.97 -5.33
CA GLY A 113 7.54 4.84 -6.35
C GLY A 113 6.15 5.34 -5.93
N TRP A 114 5.31 4.45 -5.38
CA TRP A 114 3.99 4.81 -4.87
C TRP A 114 4.06 5.78 -3.70
N THR A 115 4.96 5.53 -2.75
CA THR A 115 5.18 6.42 -1.59
C THR A 115 5.65 7.81 -2.03
N ALA A 116 6.58 7.88 -2.99
CA ALA A 116 7.04 9.15 -3.55
C ALA A 116 5.91 9.92 -4.26
N PHE A 117 5.07 9.21 -5.01
CA PHE A 117 3.92 9.79 -5.69
C PHE A 117 2.90 10.39 -4.71
N GLU A 118 2.50 9.64 -3.68
CA GLU A 118 1.58 10.11 -2.64
C GLU A 118 2.14 11.33 -1.90
N LEU A 119 3.45 11.34 -1.61
CA LEU A 119 4.11 12.49 -0.98
C LEU A 119 4.06 13.74 -1.86
N VAL A 120 4.27 13.61 -3.17
CA VAL A 120 4.16 14.71 -4.13
C VAL A 120 2.73 15.25 -4.17
N ILE A 121 1.72 14.39 -4.19
CA ILE A 121 0.32 14.79 -4.14
C ILE A 121 0.00 15.55 -2.85
N MET A 122 0.43 15.06 -1.69
CA MET A 122 0.20 15.72 -0.40
C MET A 122 0.85 17.11 -0.37
N ARG A 123 2.07 17.22 -0.88
CA ARG A 123 2.79 18.49 -1.03
C ARG A 123 2.01 19.45 -1.93
N ASP A 124 1.65 19.01 -3.14
CA ASP A 124 1.01 19.87 -4.14
C ASP A 124 -0.40 20.29 -3.72
N GLY A 125 -1.18 19.37 -3.12
CA GLY A 125 -2.49 19.67 -2.54
C GLY A 125 -2.41 20.67 -1.38
N SER A 126 -1.43 20.50 -0.49
CA SER A 126 -1.21 21.43 0.63
C SER A 126 -0.72 22.80 0.15
N ALA A 127 0.19 22.83 -0.83
CA ALA A 127 0.70 24.06 -1.41
C ALA A 127 -0.41 24.84 -2.14
N ALA A 128 -1.29 24.15 -2.87
CA ALA A 128 -2.46 24.75 -3.51
C ALA A 128 -3.42 25.37 -2.48
N LEU A 129 -3.61 24.72 -1.32
CA LEU A 129 -4.40 25.29 -0.23
C LEU A 129 -3.75 26.55 0.36
N LEU A 130 -2.44 26.52 0.62
CA LEU A 130 -1.69 27.70 1.11
C LEU A 130 -1.77 28.88 0.14
N GLN A 131 -1.68 28.62 -1.17
CA GLN A 131 -1.85 29.66 -2.18
C GLN A 131 -3.24 30.29 -2.12
N ARG A 132 -4.31 29.50 -1.94
CA ARG A 132 -5.68 30.01 -1.83
C ARG A 132 -5.92 30.90 -0.61
N VAL A 133 -5.19 30.68 0.48
CA VAL A 133 -5.30 31.48 1.71
C VAL A 133 -4.26 32.62 1.78
N GLY A 134 -3.52 32.88 0.69
CA GLY A 134 -2.55 33.98 0.61
C GLY A 134 -1.20 33.69 1.31
N LEU A 135 -0.95 32.46 1.72
CA LEU A 135 0.30 32.01 2.37
C LEU A 135 1.22 31.23 1.40
N GLY A 136 0.97 31.32 0.09
CA GLY A 136 1.74 30.64 -0.93
C GLY A 136 3.13 31.25 -1.14
N GLY A 137 4.14 30.41 -1.36
CA GLY A 137 5.49 30.87 -1.68
C GLY A 137 6.41 29.73 -2.12
N ALA A 138 7.56 30.06 -2.71
CA ALA A 138 8.56 29.08 -3.16
C ALA A 138 9.12 28.20 -2.03
N TRP A 139 9.02 28.67 -0.78
CA TRP A 139 9.39 27.92 0.42
C TRP A 139 8.42 26.76 0.74
N ALA A 140 7.17 26.83 0.28
CA ALA A 140 6.13 25.88 0.66
C ALA A 140 6.44 24.46 0.18
N ALA A 141 6.93 24.30 -1.05
CA ALA A 141 7.22 22.99 -1.63
C ALA A 141 8.26 22.18 -0.83
N PRO A 142 9.49 22.67 -0.55
CA PRO A 142 10.46 21.92 0.23
C PRO A 142 10.01 21.71 1.69
N VAL A 143 9.42 22.71 2.32
CA VAL A 143 8.95 22.62 3.72
C VAL A 143 7.85 21.57 3.87
N LEU A 144 6.84 21.59 2.99
CA LEU A 144 5.74 20.61 3.02
C LEU A 144 6.22 19.21 2.71
N THR A 145 7.20 19.05 1.80
CA THR A 145 7.79 17.72 1.50
C THR A 145 8.46 17.15 2.74
N LEU A 146 9.27 17.94 3.44
CA LEU A 146 9.94 17.51 4.67
C LEU A 146 8.93 17.23 5.79
N LEU A 147 7.90 18.07 5.93
CA LEU A 147 6.85 17.90 6.93
C LEU A 147 6.06 16.61 6.73
N TRP A 148 5.55 16.38 5.52
CA TRP A 148 4.81 15.14 5.21
C TRP A 148 5.71 13.91 5.26
N GLY A 149 6.96 14.02 4.78
CA GLY A 149 7.94 12.94 4.88
C GLY A 149 8.26 12.57 6.33
N ALA A 150 8.48 13.57 7.20
CA ALA A 150 8.70 13.34 8.63
C ALA A 150 7.48 12.73 9.31
N LEU A 151 6.27 13.18 8.95
CA LEU A 151 5.03 12.60 9.46
C LEU A 151 4.88 11.13 9.04
N LEU A 152 5.12 10.80 7.77
CA LEU A 152 5.06 9.42 7.28
C LEU A 152 6.08 8.52 7.99
N MET A 153 7.30 9.02 8.21
CA MET A 153 8.32 8.30 8.97
C MET A 153 7.91 8.08 10.43
N ALA A 154 7.28 9.09 11.07
CA ALA A 154 6.76 8.97 12.42
C ALA A 154 5.62 7.95 12.52
N LEU A 155 4.70 7.96 11.55
CA LEU A 155 3.60 6.98 11.46
C LEU A 155 4.13 5.56 11.21
N ALA A 156 5.14 5.41 10.36
CA ALA A 156 5.79 4.12 10.10
C ALA A 156 6.57 3.59 11.31
N ALA A 157 7.09 4.48 12.16
CA ALA A 157 7.76 4.11 13.41
C ALA A 157 6.78 3.72 14.53
N GLY A 158 5.49 4.06 14.41
CA GLY A 158 4.47 3.67 15.37
C GLY A 158 4.17 2.17 15.30
N SER A 159 4.19 1.47 16.44
CA SER A 159 3.81 0.06 16.47
C SER A 159 2.30 -0.09 16.43
N MET A 160 1.77 -0.73 15.38
CA MET A 160 0.35 -1.16 15.31
C MET A 160 0.04 -2.36 16.23
N VAL A 161 1.01 -2.78 17.04
CA VAL A 161 0.92 -3.83 18.05
C VAL A 161 0.81 -3.16 19.43
N GLY A 162 -0.36 -2.59 19.71
CA GLY A 162 -0.84 -2.39 21.08
C GLY A 162 -1.53 -3.64 21.59
#